data_AF-A0A8J5H076-F1
#
_entry.id   AF-A0A8J5H076-F1
#
_cell.length_a   1.000
_cell.length_b   1.000
_cell.length_c   1.000
_cell.angle_alpha   90.00
_cell.angle_beta   90.00
_cell.angle_gamma   90.00
#
_symmetry.space_group_name_H-M   'P 1'
#
loop_
_entity.id
_entity.type
_entity.pdbx_description
1 polymer ?
#
loop_
_entity_poly.entity_id
_entity_poly.type
_entity_poly.pdbx_seq_one_letter_code
_entity_poly.pdbx_strand_id
1 'polypeptide(L)'
;MVNGQDKCKELDHNELGQPIGDNSVKYVSFLGCMIKEFVPYTLDGWNEISEEVKDKMWSCLRMSYKVEDWEKKVIFQKLVKLWHDRKSKLQILVREVNTGRVASRDLNLLKSEFMEQNQWDLFVKKTLSPTFQVGSGDIGSGIGNEVNSNCDINDAAKQKW
;
A
#
# COMPACT_ATOMS: atom_id res chain seq x y z
N MET A 1 -4.69 -30.66 -20.83
CA MET A 1 -5.84 -30.59 -19.91
C MET A 1 -5.35 -30.04 -18.59
N VAL A 2 -5.50 -28.74 -18.36
CA VAL A 2 -5.17 -28.11 -17.07
C VAL A 2 -6.51 -27.73 -16.44
N ASN A 3 -6.98 -28.56 -15.52
CA ASN A 3 -8.15 -28.26 -14.69
C ASN A 3 -7.71 -27.26 -13.62
N GLY A 4 -7.67 -25.98 -13.98
CA GLY A 4 -7.51 -24.88 -13.03
C GLY A 4 -8.89 -24.30 -12.76
N GLN A 5 -9.60 -24.82 -11.76
CA GLN A 5 -10.68 -24.03 -11.18
C GLN A 5 -10.01 -22.80 -10.56
N ASP A 6 -10.12 -21.64 -11.21
CA ASP A 6 -9.87 -20.35 -10.56
C ASP A 6 -10.92 -20.19 -9.46
N LYS A 7 -10.64 -20.80 -8.31
CA LYS A 7 -11.51 -20.73 -7.15
C LYS A 7 -11.24 -19.39 -6.49
N CYS A 8 -12.12 -18.43 -6.82
CA CYS A 8 -12.29 -17.21 -6.06
C CYS A 8 -12.34 -17.54 -4.56
N LYS A 9 -11.39 -17.01 -3.78
CA LYS A 9 -11.23 -17.38 -2.37
C LYS A 9 -12.22 -16.60 -1.52
N GLU A 10 -12.96 -17.28 -0.66
CA GLU A 10 -13.85 -16.64 0.31
C GLU A 10 -13.03 -16.07 1.48
N LEU A 11 -13.49 -14.92 2.00
CA LEU A 11 -12.92 -14.23 3.14
C LEU A 11 -13.96 -14.19 4.26
N ASP A 12 -13.60 -14.78 5.39
CA ASP A 12 -14.36 -14.59 6.62
C ASP A 12 -13.99 -13.24 7.22
N HIS A 13 -14.95 -12.56 7.83
CA HIS A 13 -14.74 -11.25 8.43
C HIS A 13 -15.11 -11.27 9.91
N ASN A 14 -14.39 -10.51 10.73
CA ASN A 14 -14.80 -10.23 12.10
C ASN A 14 -15.90 -9.15 12.13
N GLU A 15 -16.42 -8.83 13.32
CA GLU A 15 -17.44 -7.79 13.53
C GLU A 15 -17.00 -6.39 13.05
N LEU A 16 -15.68 -6.18 12.89
CA LEU A 16 -15.08 -4.94 12.39
C LEU A 16 -14.83 -4.96 10.87
N GLY A 17 -15.31 -5.99 10.16
CA GLY A 17 -15.12 -6.14 8.72
C GLY A 17 -13.67 -6.45 8.31
N GLN A 18 -12.85 -6.94 9.24
CA GLN A 18 -11.47 -7.33 8.94
C GLN A 18 -11.42 -8.80 8.53
N PRO A 19 -10.68 -9.16 7.47
CA PRO A 19 -10.56 -10.53 7.04
C PRO A 19 -9.83 -11.36 8.11
N ILE A 20 -10.40 -12.51 8.47
CA ILE A 20 -9.90 -13.49 9.44
C ILE A 20 -9.79 -14.88 8.79
N GLY A 21 -9.18 -15.83 9.52
CA GLY A 21 -8.98 -17.20 9.04
C GLY A 21 -7.83 -17.36 8.05
N ASP A 22 -7.66 -18.57 7.51
CA ASP A 22 -6.47 -18.96 6.74
C ASP A 22 -6.27 -18.15 5.44
N ASN A 23 -7.36 -17.69 4.83
CA ASN A 23 -7.31 -16.89 3.62
C ASN A 23 -6.92 -15.43 3.90
N SER A 24 -7.06 -14.93 5.13
CA SER A 24 -6.73 -13.54 5.49
C SER A 24 -5.25 -13.22 5.31
N VAL A 25 -4.36 -14.14 5.68
CA VAL A 25 -2.90 -13.98 5.54
C VAL A 25 -2.51 -13.91 4.06
N LYS A 26 -3.08 -14.81 3.25
CA LYS A 26 -2.88 -14.84 1.79
C LYS A 26 -3.43 -13.56 1.15
N TYR A 27 -4.59 -13.08 1.62
CA TYR A 27 -5.21 -11.85 1.14
C TYR A 27 -4.36 -10.62 1.42
N VAL A 28 -3.87 -10.44 2.65
CA VAL A 28 -2.99 -9.31 2.98
C VAL A 28 -1.68 -9.38 2.18
N SER A 29 -1.13 -10.57 1.99
CA SER A 29 0.06 -10.78 1.15
C SER A 29 -0.22 -10.40 -0.31
N PHE A 30 -1.37 -10.80 -0.84
CA PHE A 30 -1.83 -10.49 -2.19
C PHE A 30 -2.00 -8.98 -2.41
N LEU A 31 -2.69 -8.27 -1.50
CA LEU A 31 -2.79 -6.80 -1.54
C LEU A 31 -1.40 -6.16 -1.58
N GLY A 32 -0.47 -6.73 -0.81
CA GLY A 32 0.93 -6.34 -0.83
C GLY A 32 1.60 -6.53 -2.20
N CYS A 33 1.43 -7.68 -2.84
CA CYS A 33 1.98 -7.92 -4.18
C CYS A 33 1.38 -6.95 -5.21
N MET A 34 0.06 -6.75 -5.17
CA MET A 34 -0.65 -5.82 -6.04
C MET A 34 -0.06 -4.41 -5.97
N ILE A 35 0.24 -3.89 -4.78
CA ILE A 35 0.86 -2.56 -4.65
C ILE A 35 2.22 -2.51 -5.33
N LYS A 36 3.06 -3.55 -5.17
CA LYS A 36 4.41 -3.59 -5.76
C LYS A 36 4.36 -3.64 -7.29
N GLU A 37 3.36 -4.31 -7.83
CA GLU A 37 3.20 -4.53 -9.27
C GLU A 37 2.56 -3.33 -9.96
N PHE A 38 1.51 -2.75 -9.38
CA PHE A 38 0.71 -1.71 -10.04
C PHE A 38 1.10 -0.28 -9.66
N VAL A 39 1.75 -0.05 -8.52
CA VAL A 39 1.95 1.30 -7.97
C VAL A 39 3.44 1.65 -7.85
N PRO A 40 3.96 2.54 -8.71
CA PRO A 40 5.33 3.02 -8.59
C PRO A 40 5.58 3.78 -7.27
N TYR A 41 6.73 3.55 -6.64
CA TYR A 41 7.13 4.33 -5.44
C TYR A 41 7.65 5.74 -5.77
N THR A 42 7.82 6.07 -7.06
CA THR A 42 8.28 7.38 -7.54
C THR A 42 7.20 8.47 -7.42
N LEU A 43 5.92 8.08 -7.45
CA LEU A 43 4.77 8.98 -7.32
C LEU A 43 4.81 9.75 -6.01
N ASP A 44 4.37 11.01 -5.97
CA ASP A 44 4.32 11.77 -4.71
C ASP A 44 3.11 11.38 -3.86
N GLY A 45 1.95 11.24 -4.49
CA GLY A 45 0.69 10.88 -3.84
C GLY A 45 -0.08 9.76 -4.54
N TRP A 46 -0.98 9.11 -3.81
CA TRP A 46 -1.86 8.07 -4.34
C TRP A 46 -2.81 8.59 -5.43
N ASN A 47 -3.14 9.88 -5.37
CA ASN A 47 -3.97 10.58 -6.33
C ASN A 47 -3.35 10.69 -7.74
N GLU A 48 -2.06 10.41 -7.90
CA GLU A 48 -1.38 10.37 -9.22
C GLU A 48 -1.62 9.06 -9.97
N ILE A 49 -2.15 8.03 -9.30
CA ILE A 49 -2.50 6.76 -9.93
C ILE A 49 -3.71 6.97 -10.81
N SER A 50 -3.61 6.57 -12.09
CA SER A 50 -4.73 6.67 -13.03
C SER A 50 -5.89 5.76 -12.63
N GLU A 51 -7.11 6.17 -12.95
CA GLU A 51 -8.31 5.36 -12.69
C GLU A 51 -8.24 4.00 -13.41
N GLU A 52 -7.61 3.94 -14.59
CA GLU A 52 -7.39 2.68 -15.31
C GLU A 52 -6.56 1.67 -14.49
N VAL A 53 -5.51 2.13 -13.79
CA VAL A 53 -4.70 1.28 -12.93
C VAL A 53 -5.52 0.83 -11.71
N LYS A 54 -6.30 1.74 -11.10
CA LYS A 54 -7.20 1.39 -10.00
C LYS A 54 -8.24 0.35 -10.43
N ASP A 55 -8.82 0.48 -11.62
CA ASP A 55 -9.79 -0.48 -12.14
C ASP A 55 -9.17 -1.84 -12.47
N LYS A 56 -7.93 -1.86 -12.95
CA LYS A 56 -7.15 -3.11 -13.12
C LYS A 56 -6.89 -3.79 -11.78
N MET A 57 -6.46 -3.04 -10.76
CA MET A 57 -6.28 -3.55 -9.40
C MET A 57 -7.59 -4.13 -8.84
N TRP A 58 -8.71 -3.42 -9.00
CA TRP A 58 -10.03 -3.89 -8.57
C TRP A 58 -10.47 -5.16 -9.29
N SER A 59 -10.23 -5.24 -10.60
CA SER A 59 -10.56 -6.43 -11.40
C SER A 59 -9.72 -7.63 -10.98
N CYS A 60 -8.41 -7.44 -10.80
CA CYS A 60 -7.49 -8.48 -10.31
C CYS A 60 -7.89 -9.02 -8.92
N LEU A 61 -8.34 -8.12 -8.04
CA LEU A 61 -8.85 -8.48 -6.72
C LEU A 61 -10.11 -9.35 -6.80
N ARG A 62 -11.12 -8.94 -7.58
CA ARG A 62 -12.38 -9.68 -7.78
C ARG A 62 -12.18 -11.05 -8.43
N MET A 63 -11.15 -11.20 -9.27
CA MET A 63 -10.80 -12.50 -9.84
C MET A 63 -10.20 -13.45 -8.79
N SER A 64 -9.51 -12.90 -7.78
CA SER A 64 -8.77 -13.69 -6.80
C SER A 64 -9.55 -13.98 -5.52
N TYR A 65 -10.45 -13.07 -5.12
CA TYR A 65 -11.18 -13.08 -3.86
C TYR A 65 -12.64 -12.67 -4.06
N LYS A 66 -13.52 -13.26 -3.25
CA LYS A 66 -14.95 -12.95 -3.25
C LYS A 66 -15.12 -11.65 -2.45
N VAL A 67 -15.11 -10.55 -3.18
CA VAL A 67 -15.26 -9.20 -2.64
C VAL A 67 -16.38 -8.49 -3.37
N GLU A 68 -17.17 -7.75 -2.61
CA GLU A 68 -18.34 -7.03 -3.08
C GLU A 68 -18.03 -5.55 -3.35
N ASP A 69 -18.82 -4.90 -4.21
CA ASP A 69 -18.56 -3.50 -4.60
C ASP A 69 -18.60 -2.51 -3.42
N TRP A 70 -19.37 -2.81 -2.37
CA TRP A 70 -19.42 -1.98 -1.16
C TRP A 70 -18.10 -2.01 -0.38
N GLU A 71 -17.30 -3.08 -0.52
CA GLU A 71 -15.99 -3.23 0.12
C GLU A 71 -14.89 -2.44 -0.61
N LYS A 72 -15.12 -2.05 -1.87
CA LYS A 72 -14.12 -1.40 -2.73
C LYS A 72 -13.46 -0.22 -2.01
N LYS A 73 -14.25 0.66 -1.40
CA LYS A 73 -13.73 1.83 -0.66
C LYS A 73 -12.77 1.45 0.46
N VAL A 74 -13.18 0.51 1.32
CA VAL A 74 -12.40 0.08 2.49
C VAL A 74 -11.11 -0.61 2.05
N ILE A 75 -11.19 -1.43 1.00
CA ILE A 75 -10.02 -2.14 0.46
C ILE A 75 -9.02 -1.16 -0.16
N PHE A 76 -9.49 -0.16 -0.91
CA PHE A 76 -8.61 0.87 -1.48
C PHE A 76 -7.95 1.73 -0.40
N GLN A 77 -8.66 2.10 0.68
CA GLN A 77 -8.04 2.77 1.82
C GLN A 77 -6.91 1.93 2.44
N LYS A 78 -7.11 0.60 2.53
CA LYS A 78 -6.06 -0.33 3.00
C LYS A 78 -4.88 -0.38 2.04
N LEU A 79 -5.12 -0.40 0.73
CA LEU A 79 -4.07 -0.35 -0.29
C LEU A 79 -3.25 0.94 -0.22
N VAL A 80 -3.91 2.09 -0.06
CA VAL A 80 -3.26 3.41 0.14
C VAL A 80 -2.34 3.37 1.35
N LYS A 81 -2.82 2.89 2.49
CA LYS A 81 -2.03 2.78 3.72
C LYS A 81 -0.81 1.87 3.53
N LEU A 82 -1.02 0.68 2.96
CA LEU A 82 0.06 -0.27 2.69
C LEU A 82 1.11 0.31 1.73
N TRP A 83 0.71 1.11 0.75
CA TRP A 83 1.63 1.80 -0.16
C TRP A 83 2.46 2.84 0.56
N HIS A 84 1.84 3.73 1.36
CA HIS A 84 2.56 4.71 2.17
C HIS A 84 3.54 4.06 3.16
N ASP A 85 3.10 3.03 3.88
CA ASP A 85 3.94 2.31 4.84
C ASP A 85 5.17 1.70 4.17
N ARG A 86 4.99 1.10 2.99
CA ARG A 86 6.09 0.49 2.22
C ARG A 86 7.02 1.53 1.62
N LYS A 87 6.48 2.59 1.02
CA LYS A 87 7.26 3.70 0.48
C LYS A 87 8.11 4.32 1.59
N SER A 88 7.52 4.60 2.75
CA SER A 88 8.22 5.18 3.91
C SER A 88 9.35 4.27 4.41
N LYS A 89 9.07 2.97 4.62
CA LYS A 89 10.09 1.98 5.00
C LYS A 89 11.23 1.91 3.99
N LEU A 90 10.92 1.89 2.70
CA LEU A 90 11.92 1.84 1.63
C LEU A 90 12.79 3.11 1.60
N GLN A 91 12.19 4.28 1.80
CA GLN A 91 12.93 5.55 1.91
C GLN A 91 13.86 5.58 3.12
N ILE A 92 13.42 5.06 4.27
CA ILE A 92 14.25 4.92 5.47
C ILE A 92 15.45 4.01 5.18
N LEU A 93 15.21 2.81 4.62
CA LEU A 93 16.27 1.86 4.29
C LEU A 93 17.29 2.43 3.30
N VAL A 94 16.84 3.13 2.26
CA VAL A 94 17.74 3.82 1.30
C VAL A 94 18.63 4.84 2.02
N ARG A 95 18.07 5.64 2.92
CA ARG A 95 18.85 6.62 3.71
C ARG A 95 19.81 5.95 4.69
N GLU A 96 19.41 4.85 5.32
CA GLU A 96 20.25 4.10 6.26
C GLU A 96 21.43 3.42 5.56
N VAL A 97 21.20 2.81 4.40
CA VAL A 97 22.27 2.25 3.55
C VAL A 97 23.20 3.36 3.07
N ASN A 98 22.65 4.47 2.57
CA ASN A 98 23.45 5.61 2.11
C ASN A 98 24.29 6.26 3.23
N THR A 99 23.80 6.25 4.48
CA THR A 99 24.53 6.77 5.65
C THR A 99 25.46 5.73 6.29
N GLY A 100 25.46 4.48 5.80
CA GLY A 100 26.27 3.40 6.36
C GLY A 100 25.77 2.87 7.71
N ARG A 101 24.54 3.20 8.13
CA ARG A 101 23.93 2.73 9.38
C ARG A 101 23.51 1.26 9.33
N VAL A 102 23.30 0.73 8.13
CA VAL A 102 22.98 -0.68 7.87
C VAL A 102 24.08 -1.30 7.01
N ALA A 103 24.47 -2.54 7.33
CA ALA A 103 25.60 -3.24 6.70
C ALA A 103 25.40 -3.60 5.22
N SER A 104 24.20 -3.41 4.67
CA SER A 104 23.94 -3.59 3.24
C SER A 104 24.60 -2.44 2.46
N ARG A 105 25.73 -2.70 1.80
CA ARG A 105 26.44 -1.67 1.00
C ARG A 105 25.83 -1.45 -0.38
N ASP A 106 24.99 -2.36 -0.86
CA ASP A 106 24.39 -2.26 -2.19
C ASP A 106 22.91 -1.86 -2.09
N LEU A 107 22.61 -0.65 -2.59
CA LEU A 107 21.25 -0.13 -2.69
C LEU A 107 20.38 -1.00 -3.62
N ASN A 108 20.96 -1.66 -4.61
CA ASN A 108 20.19 -2.51 -5.53
C ASN A 108 19.56 -3.72 -4.83
N LEU A 109 20.04 -4.12 -3.65
CA LEU A 109 19.40 -5.17 -2.85
C LEU A 109 18.05 -4.75 -2.26
N LEU A 110 17.78 -3.44 -2.18
CA LEU A 110 16.50 -2.90 -1.73
C LEU A 110 15.48 -2.76 -2.88
N LYS A 111 15.93 -2.89 -4.13
CA LYS A 111 15.08 -2.72 -5.30
C LYS A 111 14.08 -3.88 -5.40
N SER A 112 12.82 -3.53 -5.63
CA SER A 112 11.78 -4.51 -5.93
C SER A 112 11.99 -5.14 -7.31
N GLU A 113 11.74 -6.44 -7.44
CA GLU A 113 11.80 -7.15 -8.73
C GLU A 113 10.82 -6.58 -9.78
N PHE A 114 9.69 -6.04 -9.33
CA PHE A 114 8.67 -5.40 -10.17
C PHE A 114 9.01 -3.99 -10.63
N MET A 115 10.12 -3.42 -10.17
CA MET A 115 10.52 -2.05 -10.49
C MET A 115 11.62 -2.04 -11.54
N GLU A 116 11.46 -1.22 -12.58
CA GLU A 116 12.52 -1.02 -13.57
C GLU A 116 13.71 -0.22 -12.97
N GLN A 117 14.91 -0.38 -13.55
CA GLN A 117 16.11 0.26 -13.02
C GLN A 117 16.03 1.79 -13.08
N ASN A 118 15.52 2.36 -14.17
CA ASN A 118 15.28 3.79 -14.33
C ASN A 118 14.37 4.36 -13.22
N GLN A 119 13.30 3.66 -12.85
CA GLN A 119 12.37 4.05 -11.80
C GLN A 119 13.04 3.98 -10.42
N TRP A 120 13.85 2.94 -10.21
CA TRP A 120 14.66 2.81 -8.99
C TRP A 120 15.65 3.96 -8.84
N ASP A 121 16.40 4.28 -9.90
CA ASP A 121 17.39 5.36 -9.88
C ASP A 121 16.73 6.72 -9.60
N LEU A 122 15.57 6.99 -10.23
CA LEU A 122 14.77 8.19 -9.95
C LEU A 122 14.29 8.23 -8.51
N PHE A 123 13.83 7.11 -7.97
CA PHE A 123 13.37 7.00 -6.58
C PHE A 123 14.51 7.24 -5.58
N VAL A 124 15.68 6.63 -5.79
CA VAL A 124 16.87 6.82 -4.94
C VAL A 124 17.32 8.28 -5.00
N LYS A 125 17.46 8.85 -6.20
CA LYS A 125 17.82 10.27 -6.38
C LYS A 125 16.85 11.20 -5.66
N LYS A 126 15.55 10.96 -5.77
CA LYS A 126 14.50 11.75 -5.09
C LYS A 126 14.59 11.61 -3.58
N THR A 127 14.81 10.40 -3.08
CA THR A 127 14.89 10.09 -1.64
C THR A 127 16.13 10.70 -0.97
N LEU A 128 17.25 10.78 -1.70
CA LEU A 128 18.52 11.32 -1.21
C LEU A 128 18.68 12.83 -1.48
N SER A 129 17.75 13.45 -2.22
CA SER A 129 17.77 14.88 -2.49
C SER A 129 17.69 15.69 -1.18
N PRO A 130 18.48 16.77 -1.01
CA PRO A 130 18.49 17.62 0.19
C PRO A 130 17.14 18.27 0.55
N THR A 131 16.17 18.25 -0.35
CA THR A 131 14.85 18.91 -0.21
C THR A 131 13.92 18.26 0.84
N PHE A 132 14.35 17.24 1.58
CA PHE A 132 13.58 16.62 2.66
C PHE A 132 14.16 16.89 4.06
N GLN A 133 14.82 18.03 4.26
CA GLN A 133 15.17 18.55 5.59
C GLN A 133 14.23 19.71 5.98
N VAL A 134 12.97 19.41 6.28
CA VAL A 134 12.10 20.32 7.05
C VAL A 134 11.21 19.48 7.97
N GLY A 135 11.42 19.62 9.29
CA GLY A 135 10.38 19.30 10.28
C GLY A 135 10.63 18.14 11.24
N SER A 136 11.85 17.91 11.76
CA SER A 136 11.98 17.29 13.08
C SER A 136 11.63 18.35 14.13
N GLY A 137 10.34 18.55 14.37
CA GLY A 137 9.80 19.27 15.52
C GLY A 137 9.00 18.27 16.34
N ASP A 138 9.42 18.10 17.58
CA ASP A 138 8.89 17.15 18.56
C ASP A 138 7.36 17.00 18.54
N ILE A 139 6.88 15.77 18.43
CA ILE A 139 5.56 15.40 18.96
C ILE A 139 5.77 14.19 19.85
N GLY A 140 5.62 14.45 21.15
CA GLY A 140 5.93 13.54 22.23
C GLY A 140 5.14 12.24 22.17
N SER A 141 5.77 11.24 22.80
CA SER A 141 5.15 10.05 23.35
C SER A 141 3.82 10.40 24.05
N GLY A 142 2.73 9.79 23.61
CA GLY A 142 1.38 10.05 24.10
C GLY A 142 0.44 8.92 23.69
N ILE A 143 0.50 7.81 24.42
CA ILE A 143 -0.51 6.76 24.42
C ILE A 143 -1.79 7.37 25.01
N GLY A 144 -2.88 7.37 24.25
CA GLY A 144 -4.19 7.84 24.70
C GLY A 144 -5.29 7.26 23.82
N ASN A 145 -6.04 6.32 24.40
CA ASN A 145 -7.32 5.88 23.87
C ASN A 145 -8.28 7.07 23.82
N GLU A 146 -8.91 7.32 22.69
CA GLU A 146 -10.17 8.04 22.66
C GLU A 146 -11.09 7.45 21.61
N VAL A 147 -12.13 6.79 22.11
CA VAL A 147 -13.38 6.45 21.43
C VAL A 147 -13.96 7.73 20.86
N ASN A 148 -14.31 7.76 19.58
CA ASN A 148 -15.31 8.72 19.11
C ASN A 148 -16.30 8.05 18.16
N SER A 149 -17.51 7.87 18.68
CA SER A 149 -18.72 7.54 17.95
C SER A 149 -19.23 8.76 17.18
N ASN A 150 -19.96 8.47 16.11
CA ASN A 150 -20.82 9.36 15.31
C ASN A 150 -20.13 10.27 14.28
N CYS A 151 -20.40 10.00 13.01
CA CYS A 151 -21.40 10.79 12.29
C CYS A 151 -21.80 10.13 10.96
N ASP A 152 -23.12 9.94 10.83
CA ASP A 152 -23.92 10.37 9.68
C ASP A 152 -23.59 9.77 8.31
N ILE A 153 -24.20 8.60 8.09
CA ILE A 153 -24.56 8.12 6.76
C ILE A 153 -25.68 9.03 6.26
N ASN A 154 -25.34 10.06 5.50
CA ASN A 154 -26.08 10.62 4.36
C ASN A 154 -25.49 12.00 4.03
N ASP A 155 -24.64 12.10 3.01
CA ASP A 155 -24.95 12.97 1.88
C ASP A 155 -24.01 12.72 0.69
N ALA A 156 -24.57 12.84 -0.50
CA ALA A 156 -23.92 12.61 -1.77
C ALA A 156 -22.98 13.78 -2.12
N ALA A 157 -21.69 13.49 -2.27
CA ALA A 157 -20.82 14.31 -3.08
C ALA A 157 -19.72 13.46 -3.71
N LYS A 158 -19.55 13.66 -5.01
CA LYS A 158 -18.54 13.09 -5.91
C LYS A 158 -17.12 13.20 -5.30
N GLN A 159 -16.74 12.25 -4.45
CA GLN A 159 -15.36 12.11 -4.00
C GLN A 159 -14.72 11.01 -4.84
N LYS A 160 -13.86 11.46 -5.75
CA LYS A 160 -12.95 10.61 -6.52
C LYS A 160 -12.12 9.79 -5.53
N TRP A 161 -12.12 8.48 -5.74
CA TRP A 161 -11.44 7.48 -4.92
C TRP A 161 -9.93 7.54 -5.06
#